data_AF-A0A0S8HDZ7-F1
#
_entry.id   AF-A0A0S8HDZ7-F1
#
_cell.length_a   1.000
_cell.length_b   1.000
_cell.length_c   1.000
_cell.angle_alpha   90.00
_cell.angle_beta   90.00
_cell.angle_gamma   90.00
#
_symmetry.space_group_name_H-M   'P 1'
#
loop_
_entity.id
_entity.type
_entity.pdbx_description
1 polymer ?
#
loop_
_entity_poly.entity_id
_entity_poly.type
_entity_poly.pdbx_seq_one_letter_code
_entity_poly.pdbx_strand_id
1 'polypeptide(L)'
;MRHLIIFFLFLASKNLIGADYNIDTLTIESKILSETRTILVFTPDRIISSDSVSIIYMIDGQFSKYRFEEIINHGNNQIIGIGILNTDRRPDLLPINQADRFNSFIENELIP
;
A
#
# COMPACT_ATOMS: atom_id res chain seq x y z
N MET A 1 44.03 0.27 21.57
CA MET A 1 43.09 -0.44 20.67
C MET A 1 41.63 -0.43 21.14
N ARG A 2 41.33 -0.40 22.45
CA ARG A 2 39.94 -0.41 22.97
C ARG A 2 39.06 0.78 22.53
N HIS A 3 39.66 1.96 22.31
CA HIS A 3 38.94 3.16 21.85
C HIS A 3 38.65 3.18 20.35
N LEU A 4 39.35 2.37 19.54
CA LEU A 4 39.15 2.30 18.09
C LEU A 4 37.83 1.56 17.74
N ILE A 5 37.48 0.55 18.54
CA ILE A 5 36.27 -0.27 18.37
C ILE A 5 35.00 0.56 18.61
N ILE A 6 35.03 1.48 19.58
CA ILE A 6 33.88 2.36 19.90
C ILE A 6 33.63 3.36 18.77
N PHE A 7 34.70 3.86 18.12
CA PHE A 7 34.58 4.77 16.99
C PHE A 7 33.96 4.08 15.76
N PHE A 8 34.29 2.81 15.52
CA PHE A 8 33.74 2.04 14.41
C PHE A 8 32.25 1.68 14.59
N LEU A 9 31.80 1.47 15.83
CA LEU A 9 30.37 1.25 16.12
C LEU A 9 29.50 2.48 15.86
N PHE A 10 30.05 3.69 15.99
CA PHE A 10 29.32 4.93 15.71
C PHE A 10 29.18 5.23 14.21
N LEU A 11 30.00 4.64 13.34
CA LEU A 11 29.88 4.81 11.89
C LEU A 11 28.87 3.85 11.26
N ALA A 12 28.52 2.74 11.91
CA ALA A 12 27.61 1.74 11.37
C ALA A 12 26.11 2.08 11.54
N SER A 13 25.75 3.17 12.23
CA SER A 13 24.36 3.51 12.56
C SER A 13 23.67 4.43 11.55
N LYS A 14 24.32 4.79 10.44
CA LYS A 14 23.70 5.59 9.38
C LYS A 14 23.59 4.75 8.12
N ASN A 15 22.41 4.16 7.88
CA ASN A 15 21.80 3.91 6.56
C ASN A 15 20.61 2.94 6.70
N LEU A 16 19.63 3.25 7.57
CA LEU A 16 18.25 2.83 7.30
C LEU A 16 17.60 3.98 6.54
N ILE A 17 17.80 4.00 5.23
CA ILE A 17 17.01 4.83 4.33
C ILE A 17 15.79 3.98 3.99
N GLY A 18 14.72 4.10 4.78
CA GLY A 18 13.41 3.68 4.31
C GLY A 18 12.98 4.63 3.20
N ALA A 19 12.28 4.14 2.17
CA ALA A 19 11.66 5.04 1.22
C ALA A 19 10.56 5.83 1.94
N ASP A 20 10.61 7.16 1.87
CA ASP A 20 9.62 8.04 2.50
C ASP A 20 8.32 8.10 1.66
N TYR A 21 7.17 7.98 2.34
CA TYR A 21 5.85 8.02 1.73
C TYR A 21 4.80 8.53 2.73
N ASN A 22 3.70 9.06 2.20
CA ASN A 22 2.52 9.47 2.94
C ASN A 22 1.39 8.44 2.81
N ILE A 23 0.53 8.38 3.84
CA ILE A 23 -0.66 7.53 3.84
C ILE A 23 -1.89 8.41 3.99
N ASP A 24 -2.76 8.37 2.99
CA ASP A 24 -4.10 8.96 3.05
C ASP A 24 -5.18 7.89 3.21
N THR A 25 -6.34 8.29 3.71
CA THR A 25 -7.51 7.41 3.85
C THR A 25 -8.68 8.00 3.09
N LEU A 26 -9.29 7.19 2.23
CA LEU A 26 -10.48 7.51 1.46
C LEU A 26 -11.61 6.58 1.87
N THR A 27 -12.83 7.10 1.94
CA THR A 27 -14.04 6.30 2.11
C THR A 27 -14.91 6.36 0.86
N ILE A 28 -15.37 5.20 0.38
CA ILE A 28 -16.22 5.07 -0.81
C ILE A 28 -17.54 4.43 -0.38
N GLU A 29 -18.65 5.09 -0.67
CA GLU A 29 -19.99 4.52 -0.57
C GLU A 29 -20.24 3.60 -1.78
N SER A 30 -20.05 2.29 -1.62
CA SER A 30 -20.16 1.34 -2.74
C SER A 30 -21.62 0.97 -3.01
N LYS A 31 -22.10 1.24 -4.22
CA LYS A 31 -23.44 0.79 -4.64
C LYS A 31 -23.41 -0.70 -4.97
N ILE A 32 -22.32 -1.15 -5.59
CA ILE A 32 -22.11 -2.56 -5.97
C ILE A 32 -22.04 -3.47 -4.76
N LEU A 33 -21.38 -3.07 -3.67
CA LEU A 33 -21.27 -3.87 -2.43
C LEU A 33 -22.35 -3.52 -1.41
N SER A 34 -23.03 -2.38 -1.59
CA SER A 34 -24.05 -1.86 -0.65
C SER A 34 -23.49 -1.60 0.76
N GLU A 35 -22.24 -1.14 0.82
CA GLU A 35 -21.53 -0.81 2.07
C GLU A 35 -20.49 0.31 1.84
N THR A 36 -20.04 0.93 2.93
CA THR A 36 -18.92 1.89 2.89
C THR A 36 -17.59 1.14 2.94
N ARG A 37 -16.70 1.40 1.97
CA ARG A 37 -15.35 0.84 1.89
C ARG A 37 -14.31 1.88 2.29
N THR A 38 -13.31 1.43 3.05
CA THR A 38 -12.16 2.27 3.42
C THR A 38 -10.93 1.85 2.60
N ILE A 39 -10.32 2.82 1.95
CA ILE A 39 -9.15 2.66 1.09
C ILE A 39 -7.99 3.44 1.68
N LEU A 40 -6.83 2.79 1.75
CA LEU A 40 -5.56 3.42 2.13
C LEU A 40 -4.78 3.75 0.86
N VAL A 41 -4.32 4.98 0.71
CA VAL A 41 -3.53 5.44 -0.43
C VAL A 41 -2.12 5.75 0.05
N PHE A 42 -1.14 5.04 -0.49
CA PHE A 42 0.27 5.18 -0.17
C PHE A 42 0.96 5.95 -1.29
N THR A 43 1.36 7.18 -1.02
CA THR A 43 1.94 8.09 -2.02
C THR A 43 3.39 8.37 -1.69
N PRO A 44 4.36 8.07 -2.58
CA PRO A 44 5.76 8.37 -2.33
C PRO A 44 5.99 9.89 -2.29
N ASP A 45 6.89 10.36 -1.42
CA ASP A 45 7.14 11.80 -1.21
C ASP A 45 7.66 12.52 -2.47
N ARG A 46 8.26 11.76 -3.40
CA ARG A 46 8.77 12.27 -4.66
C ARG A 46 8.41 11.35 -5.82
N ILE A 47 7.47 11.81 -6.63
CA ILE A 47 7.21 11.23 -7.96
C ILE A 47 8.03 12.01 -8.97
N ILE A 48 9.04 11.38 -9.57
CA ILE A 48 9.98 12.04 -10.49
C ILE A 48 9.44 12.04 -11.93
N SER A 49 8.59 11.07 -12.28
CA SER A 49 7.94 10.93 -13.59
C SER A 49 6.50 11.46 -13.54
N SER A 50 6.23 12.57 -14.22
CA SER A 50 4.88 13.20 -14.26
C SER A 50 3.90 12.56 -15.24
N ASP A 51 4.40 11.82 -16.23
CA ASP A 51 3.59 11.42 -17.38
C ASP A 51 2.78 10.15 -17.09
N SER A 52 3.28 9.31 -16.19
CA SER A 52 2.58 8.14 -15.68
C SER A 52 3.19 7.69 -14.35
N VAL A 53 2.33 7.19 -13.46
CA VAL A 53 2.71 6.57 -12.19
C VAL A 53 2.15 5.16 -12.12
N SER A 54 2.96 4.22 -11.67
CA SER A 54 2.52 2.84 -11.46
C SER A 54 1.68 2.75 -10.20
N ILE A 55 0.57 2.03 -10.28
CA ILE A 55 -0.34 1.80 -9.14
C ILE A 55 -0.35 0.32 -8.82
N ILE A 56 -0.23 -0.03 -7.54
CA ILE A 56 -0.43 -1.40 -7.06
C ILE A 56 -1.65 -1.49 -6.13
N TYR A 57 -2.60 -2.35 -6.50
CA TYR A 57 -3.76 -2.65 -5.67
C TYR A 57 -3.46 -3.84 -4.76
N MET A 58 -3.66 -3.64 -3.46
CA MET A 58 -3.42 -4.64 -2.42
C MET A 58 -4.73 -4.99 -1.72
N ILE A 59 -5.20 -6.20 -2.00
CA ILE A 59 -6.31 -6.83 -1.28
C ILE A 59 -5.81 -7.26 0.12
N ASP A 60 -6.71 -7.40 1.10
CA ASP A 60 -6.37 -7.54 2.52
C ASP A 60 -5.59 -6.32 3.03
N GLY A 61 -6.16 -5.13 2.84
CA GLY A 61 -5.54 -3.85 3.14
C GLY A 61 -5.11 -3.67 4.59
N GLN A 62 -5.59 -4.51 5.53
CA GLN A 62 -5.10 -4.54 6.92
C GLN A 62 -3.58 -4.76 7.01
N PHE A 63 -2.99 -5.44 6.03
CA PHE A 63 -1.55 -5.70 5.95
C PHE A 63 -0.86 -4.89 4.85
N SER A 64 -1.56 -3.96 4.20
CA SER A 64 -1.05 -3.22 3.03
C SER A 64 0.17 -2.38 3.36
N LYS A 65 0.23 -1.75 4.55
CA LYS A 65 1.38 -0.93 4.95
C LYS A 65 2.69 -1.73 4.90
N TYR A 66 2.72 -2.86 5.60
CA TYR A 66 3.90 -3.73 5.64
C TYR A 66 4.29 -4.23 4.23
N ARG A 67 3.31 -4.66 3.44
CA ARG A 67 3.55 -5.11 2.06
C ARG A 67 4.08 -3.99 1.17
N PHE A 68 3.57 -2.77 1.33
CA PHE A 68 4.01 -1.61 0.57
C PHE A 68 5.45 -1.23 0.93
N GLU A 69 5.78 -1.19 2.23
CA GLU A 69 7.14 -0.97 2.72
C GLU A 69 8.12 -1.99 2.12
N GLU A 70 7.77 -3.28 2.09
CA GLU A 70 8.60 -4.31 1.46
C GLU A 70 8.82 -4.06 -0.05
N ILE A 71 7.78 -3.61 -0.77
CA ILE A 71 7.86 -3.33 -2.21
C ILE A 71 8.77 -2.12 -2.49
N ILE A 72 8.59 -1.01 -1.78
CA ILE A 72 9.34 0.22 -2.05
C ILE A 72 10.79 0.13 -1.57
N ASN A 73 11.08 -0.68 -0.54
CA ASN A 73 12.44 -0.88 -0.04
C ASN A 73 13.27 -1.83 -0.92
N HIS A 74 12.62 -2.74 -1.65
CA HIS A 74 13.29 -3.71 -2.52
C HIS A 74 13.05 -3.50 -4.02
N GLY A 75 12.27 -2.48 -4.39
CA GLY A 75 11.77 -2.26 -5.74
C GLY A 75 11.80 -0.79 -6.16
N ASN A 76 10.84 -0.40 -7.00
CA ASN A 76 10.71 0.97 -7.49
C ASN A 76 9.99 1.83 -6.44
N ASN A 77 10.64 2.91 -6.01
CA ASN A 77 10.11 3.86 -5.03
C ASN A 77 9.12 4.89 -5.62
N GLN A 78 8.74 4.74 -6.90
CA GLN A 78 7.77 5.60 -7.61
C GLN A 78 6.49 4.86 -7.96
N ILE A 79 5.95 4.14 -6.98
CA ILE A 79 4.69 3.40 -7.11
C ILE A 79 3.71 3.95 -6.07
N ILE A 80 2.46 4.15 -6.46
CA ILE A 80 1.35 4.42 -5.53
C ILE A 80 0.75 3.09 -5.09
N GLY A 81 0.64 2.89 -3.78
CA GLY A 81 -0.04 1.74 -3.21
C GLY A 81 -1.50 2.04 -2.91
N ILE A 82 -2.40 1.11 -3.21
CA ILE A 82 -3.82 1.20 -2.86
C ILE A 82 -4.19 -0.01 -2.01
N GLY A 83 -4.34 0.18 -0.70
CA GLY A 83 -4.78 -0.85 0.23
C GLY A 83 -6.30 -0.86 0.40
N ILE A 84 -6.96 -1.95 0.04
CA ILE A 84 -8.42 -2.08 0.16
C ILE A 84 -8.73 -2.78 1.49
N LEU A 85 -9.27 -2.05 2.48
CA LEU A 85 -9.65 -2.67 3.75
C LEU A 85 -10.91 -3.53 3.55
N ASN A 86 -10.84 -4.79 3.98
CA ASN A 86 -12.02 -5.65 3.97
C ASN A 86 -13.00 -5.25 5.08
N THR A 87 -14.27 -5.12 4.73
CA THR A 87 -15.38 -5.10 5.70
C THR A 87 -15.72 -6.54 6.14
N ASP A 88 -15.92 -7.44 5.17
CA ASP A 88 -16.03 -8.89 5.37
C ASP A 88 -15.21 -9.65 4.32
N ARG A 89 -14.15 -10.33 4.78
CA ARG A 89 -13.15 -10.96 3.91
C ARG A 89 -13.65 -12.21 3.18
N ARG A 90 -14.56 -12.98 3.80
CA ARG A 90 -14.97 -14.30 3.24
C ARG A 90 -15.83 -14.17 1.98
N PRO A 91 -16.82 -13.28 1.88
CA PRO A 91 -17.61 -13.12 0.66
C PRO A 91 -16.78 -12.49 -0.48
N ASP A 92 -15.89 -11.55 -0.15
CA ASP A 92 -15.11 -10.81 -1.14
C ASP A 92 -14.09 -11.68 -1.89
N LEU A 93 -13.53 -12.72 -1.23
CA LEU A 93 -12.41 -13.50 -1.77
C LEU A 93 -12.77 -14.93 -2.19
N LEU A 94 -14.02 -15.37 -1.96
CA LEU A 94 -14.45 -16.72 -2.31
C LEU A 94 -15.41 -16.67 -3.51
N PRO A 95 -15.14 -17.43 -4.60
CA PRO A 95 -15.96 -17.40 -5.83
C PRO A 95 -17.44 -17.70 -5.60
N ILE A 96 -17.74 -18.51 -4.59
CA ILE A 96 -19.09 -18.98 -4.28
C ILE A 96 -19.94 -17.87 -3.62
N ASN A 97 -19.30 -16.80 -3.12
CA ASN A 97 -19.91 -15.89 -2.15
C ASN A 97 -19.88 -14.40 -2.55
N GLN A 98 -19.78 -14.06 -3.84
CA GLN A 98 -19.83 -12.70 -4.43
C GLN A 98 -18.49 -12.07 -4.82
N ALA A 99 -17.44 -12.87 -5.08
CA ALA A 99 -16.18 -12.36 -5.64
C ALA A 99 -16.40 -11.49 -6.91
N ASP A 100 -17.39 -11.81 -7.74
CA ASP A 100 -17.72 -11.01 -8.94
C ASP A 100 -18.20 -9.59 -8.60
N ARG A 101 -18.94 -9.42 -7.50
CA ARG A 101 -19.34 -8.08 -7.01
C ARG A 101 -18.12 -7.31 -6.53
N PHE A 102 -17.19 -7.96 -5.84
CA PHE A 102 -15.96 -7.32 -5.39
C PHE A 102 -15.06 -6.91 -6.57
N ASN A 103 -14.90 -7.77 -7.58
CA ASN A 103 -14.20 -7.41 -8.81
C ASN A 103 -14.89 -6.23 -9.52
N SER A 104 -16.23 -6.26 -9.61
CA SER A 104 -16.99 -5.17 -10.22
C SER A 104 -16.83 -3.84 -9.45
N PHE A 105 -16.74 -3.88 -8.12
CA PHE A 105 -16.40 -2.72 -7.30
C PHE A 105 -15.03 -2.15 -7.66
N ILE A 106 -14.01 -3.02 -7.78
CA ILE A 106 -12.67 -2.59 -8.15
C ILE A 106 -12.70 -1.91 -9.52
N GLU A 107 -13.33 -2.53 -10.50
CA GLU A 107 -13.30 -2.09 -11.91
C GLU A 107 -14.18 -0.89 -12.23
N ASN A 108 -15.27 -0.65 -11.47
CA ASN A 108 -16.27 0.35 -11.85
C ASN A 108 -16.50 1.44 -10.79
N GLU A 109 -16.02 1.25 -9.56
CA GLU A 109 -16.18 2.24 -8.48
C GLU A 109 -14.84 2.72 -7.91
N LEU A 110 -13.84 1.84 -7.82
CA LEU A 110 -12.51 2.19 -7.31
C LEU A 110 -11.55 2.69 -8.41
N ILE A 111 -11.54 1.99 -9.55
CA ILE A 111 -10.82 2.40 -10.77
C ILE A 111 -11.86 3.06 -11.67
N PRO A 112 -11.86 4.39 -11.81
CA PRO A 112 -12.84 5.09 -12.64
C PRO A 112 -12.59 4.90 -14.14
#